data_AF-A0AA40E3F9-F1
#
_entry.id   AF-A0AA40E3F9-F1
#
_cell.length_a   1.000
_cell.length_b   1.000
_cell.length_c   1.000
_cell.angle_alpha   90.00
_cell.angle_beta   90.00
_cell.angle_gamma   90.00
#
_symmetry.space_group_name_H-M   'P 1'
#
loop_
_entity.id
_entity.type
_entity.pdbx_description
1 polymer ?
#
loop_
_entity_poly.entity_id
_entity_poly.type
_entity_poly.pdbx_seq_one_letter_code
_entity_poly.pdbx_strand_id
1 'polypeptide(L)' 'YFNDYLIKGFIKLSTFLTIALVLIIKKPNRGIYIYINYRSFNNIIVKNRYLILFIKKILNTLYKVKYFLSLILL' A
#
# COMPACT_ATOMS: atom_id res chain seq x y z
N TYR A 1 -1.64 -6.94 17.47
CA TYR A 1 -1.51 -6.01 16.32
C TYR A 1 -0.09 -5.50 16.13
N PHE A 2 0.42 -4.51 16.88
CA PHE A 2 1.78 -3.99 16.65
C PHE A 2 2.87 -5.05 16.89
N ASN A 3 2.75 -5.83 17.97
CA ASN A 3 3.65 -6.95 18.25
C ASN A 3 3.65 -8.01 17.15
N ASP A 4 2.53 -8.23 16.46
CA ASP A 4 2.48 -9.20 15.36
C ASP A 4 3.30 -8.72 14.16
N TYR A 5 3.32 -7.40 13.90
CA TYR A 5 4.19 -6.81 12.87
C TYR A 5 5.67 -6.89 13.25
N LEU A 6 6.00 -6.79 14.55
CA LEU A 6 7.37 -6.99 15.04
C LEU A 6 7.83 -8.45 14.92
N ILE A 7 7.00 -9.41 15.36
CA ILE A 7 7.30 -10.84 15.30
C ILE A 7 7.44 -11.31 13.85
N LYS A 8 6.59 -10.81 12.94
CA LYS A 8 6.67 -11.10 11.50
C LYS A 8 7.84 -10.39 10.81
N GLY A 9 8.54 -9.47 11.48
CA GLY A 9 9.64 -8.70 10.92
C GLY A 9 9.24 -7.60 9.93
N PHE A 10 7.95 -7.26 9.86
CA PHE A 10 7.46 -6.15 9.02
C PHE A 10 7.92 -4.78 9.51
N ILE A 11 8.14 -4.65 10.82
CA ILE A 11 8.68 -3.45 11.45
C ILE A 11 9.86 -3.87 12.32
N LYS A 12 10.90 -3.04 12.36
CA LYS A 12 12.04 -3.19 13.27
C LYS A 12 12.36 -1.87 13.94
N LEU A 13 13.02 -1.93 15.08
CA LEU A 13 13.53 -0.74 15.75
C LEU A 13 14.52 -0.05 14.81
N SER A 14 14.38 1.27 14.67
CA SER A 14 15.21 2.06 13.77
C SER A 14 15.77 3.26 14.49
N THR A 15 16.97 3.67 14.09
CA THR A 15 17.72 4.82 14.64
C THR A 15 17.62 6.04 13.73
N PHE A 16 16.60 6.09 12.86
CA PHE A 16 16.40 7.20 11.94
C PHE A 16 16.07 8.50 12.69
N LEU A 17 16.67 9.60 12.23
CA LEU A 17 16.38 10.96 12.71
C LEU A 17 15.02 11.50 12.22
N THR A 18 14.35 10.77 11.33
CA THR A 18 13.07 11.16 10.73
C THR A 18 11.92 10.42 11.39
N ILE A 19 10.88 11.16 11.79
CA ILE A 19 9.69 10.62 12.45
C ILE A 19 8.47 10.90 11.58
N ALA A 20 7.54 9.95 11.53
CA ALA A 20 6.23 10.12 10.91
C ALA A 20 5.12 9.88 11.93
N LEU A 21 4.01 10.59 11.78
CA LEU A 21 2.87 10.46 12.66
C LEU A 21 2.15 9.13 12.41
N VAL A 22 1.86 8.39 13.48
CA VAL A 22 1.11 7.13 13.44
C VAL A 22 -0.32 7.36 13.93
N LEU A 23 -1.30 7.06 13.06
CA LEU A 23 -2.73 7.13 13.32
C LEU A 23 -3.27 5.73 13.59
N ILE A 24 -4.06 5.59 14.65
CA ILE A 24 -4.75 4.34 14.97
C ILE A 24 -6.23 4.52 14.62
N ILE A 25 -6.72 3.72 13.68
CA ILE A 25 -8.07 3.85 13.13
C ILE A 25 -8.84 2.56 13.39
N LYS A 26 -9.98 2.66 14.08
CA LYS A 26 -10.91 1.54 14.26
C LYS A 26 -11.83 1.46 13.05
N LYS A 27 -11.78 0.37 12.28
CA LYS A 27 -12.71 0.14 11.17
C LYS A 27 -13.90 -0.73 11.63
N PRO A 28 -15.12 -0.46 11.11
CA PRO A 28 -16.24 -1.35 11.38
C PRO A 28 -15.92 -2.76 10.87
N ASN A 29 -16.14 -3.77 11.70
CA ASN A 29 -16.00 -5.21 11.43
C ASN A 29 -14.59 -5.74 11.13
N ARG A 30 -13.55 -4.91 11.03
CA ARG A 30 -12.19 -5.35 10.61
C ARG A 30 -11.05 -4.95 11.55
N GLY A 31 -11.35 -4.64 12.81
CA GLY A 31 -10.36 -4.40 13.86
C GLY A 31 -9.67 -3.04 13.79
N ILE A 32 -8.49 -2.95 14.40
CA ILE A 32 -7.68 -1.74 14.52
C ILE A 32 -6.63 -1.73 13.42
N TYR A 33 -6.58 -0.63 12.66
CA TYR A 33 -5.56 -0.38 11.64
C TYR A 33 -4.58 0.66 12.14
N ILE A 34 -3.30 0.40 11.85
CA ILE A 34 -2.21 1.36 12.07
C ILE A 34 -1.96 2.01 10.71
N TYR A 35 -2.09 3.34 10.65
CA TYR A 35 -1.86 4.15 9.46
C TYR A 35 -0.71 5.11 9.72
N ILE A 36 0.27 5.17 8.82
CA ILE A 36 1.41 6.07 8.97
C ILE A 36 1.22 7.24 8.00
N ASN A 37 1.25 8.47 8.52
CA ASN A 37 1.10 9.66 7.70
C ASN A 37 2.39 9.96 6.94
N TYR A 38 2.52 9.38 5.75
CA TYR A 38 3.65 9.61 4.84
C TYR A 38 3.51 10.86 3.98
N ARG A 39 2.54 11.76 4.22
CA ARG A 39 2.30 12.90 3.30
C ARG A 39 3.52 13.79 3.12
N SER A 40 4.18 14.17 4.22
CA SER A 40 5.41 14.99 4.17
C SER A 40 6.55 14.22 3.50
N PHE A 41 6.69 12.93 3.80
CA PHE A 41 7.72 12.07 3.21
C PHE A 41 7.53 11.87 1.69
N ASN A 42 6.30 11.65 1.24
CA ASN A 42 5.93 11.48 -0.17
C ASN A 42 6.15 12.75 -1.03
N ASN A 43 6.28 13.91 -0.39
CA ASN A 43 6.64 15.16 -1.08
C ASN A 43 8.15 15.31 -1.27
N ILE A 44 8.96 14.66 -0.43
CA ILE A 44 10.43 14.73 -0.44
C ILE A 44 11.02 13.67 -1.37
N ILE A 45 10.42 12.48 -1.44
CA ILE A 45 10.93 11.37 -2.26
C ILE A 45 10.82 11.67 -3.77
N VAL A 46 11.85 11.26 -4.52
CA VAL A 46 11.83 11.23 -5.99
C VAL A 46 10.77 10.23 -6.48
N LYS A 47 9.75 10.75 -7.17
CA LYS A 47 8.66 9.93 -7.72
C LYS A 47 9.11 9.23 -9.00
N ASN A 48 9.46 7.96 -8.92
CA ASN A 48 9.67 7.13 -10.11
C ASN A 48 8.31 6.78 -10.73
N ARG A 49 7.85 7.61 -11.67
CA ARG A 49 6.57 7.42 -12.37
C ARG A 49 6.72 6.29 -13.38
N TYR A 50 6.26 5.11 -13.01
CA TYR A 50 6.05 4.03 -13.96
C TYR A 50 4.86 4.37 -14.87
N LEU A 51 4.93 3.96 -16.13
CA LEU A 51 3.81 4.07 -17.05
C LEU A 51 2.71 3.10 -16.60
N ILE A 52 1.73 3.60 -15.85
CA ILE A 52 0.48 2.86 -15.69
C ILE A 52 -0.19 2.85 -17.06
N LEU A 53 -0.30 1.68 -17.68
CA LEU A 53 -0.95 1.54 -18.99
C LEU A 53 -2.37 2.13 -18.87
N PHE A 54 -2.72 2.99 -19.83
CA PHE A 54 -4.01 3.66 -19.84
C PHE A 54 -5.14 2.62 -19.77
N ILE A 55 -6.08 2.79 -18.85
CA ILE A 55 -7.14 1.81 -18.54
C ILE A 55 -7.87 1.37 -19.81
N LYS A 56 -8.16 2.30 -20.72
CA LYS A 56 -8.81 1.99 -22.00
C LYS A 56 -7.99 1.06 -22.91
N LYS A 57 -6.66 1.18 -22.90
CA LYS A 57 -5.76 0.30 -23.66
C LYS A 57 -5.81 -1.12 -23.10
N ILE A 58 -5.79 -1.25 -21.77
CA ILE A 58 -5.92 -2.55 -21.09
C ILE A 58 -7.30 -3.16 -21.39
N LEU A 59 -8.39 -2.41 -21.24
CA LEU A 59 -9.75 -2.89 -21.51
C LEU A 59 -9.94 -3.32 -22.97
N ASN A 60 -9.40 -2.57 -23.93
CA ASN A 60 -9.46 -2.95 -25.35
C ASN A 60 -8.72 -4.27 -25.64
N THR A 61 -7.59 -4.51 -24.97
CA THR A 61 -6.89 -5.81 -25.10
C THR A 61 -7.67 -6.95 -24.46
N LEU A 62 -8.38 -6.67 -23.37
CA LEU A 62 -9.19 -7.67 -22.67
C LEU A 62 -10.47 -8.01 -23.46
N TYR A 63 -11.13 -7.05 -24.13
CA TYR A 63 -12.42 -7.25 -24.81
C TYR A 63 -12.49 -8.46 -25.77
N LYS A 64 -11.37 -8.87 -26.37
CA LYS A 64 -11.31 -10.01 -27.30
C LYS A 64 -11.10 -11.38 -26.62
N VAL A 65 -10.96 -11.42 -25.29
CA VAL A 65 -10.62 -12.64 -24.55
C VAL A 65 -11.90 -13.28 -24.00
N LYS A 66 -12.02 -14.61 -24.16
CA LYS A 66 -13.21 -15.39 -23.79
C LYS A 66 -13.31 -15.71 -22.29
N TYR A 67 -12.18 -15.77 -21.60
CA TYR A 67 -12.09 -16.11 -20.17
C TYR A 67 -11.12 -15.16 -19.46
N PHE A 68 -11.48 -14.70 -18.26
CA PHE A 68 -10.63 -13.86 -17.42
C PHE A 68 -10.37 -14.54 -16.08
N LEU A 69 -9.13 -14.42 -15.60
CA LEU A 69 -8.76 -14.76 -14.24
C LEU A 69 -8.31 -13.49 -13.53
N SER A 70 -9.02 -13.12 -12.46
CA SER A 70 -8.58 -12.06 -11.56
C SER A 70 -7.84 -12.66 -10.37
N LEU A 71 -6.56 -12.33 -10.25
CA LEU A 71 -5.75 -12.63 -9.08
C LEU A 71 -5.63 -11.37 -8.22
N ILE A 72 -6.01 -11.49 -6.97
CA ILE A 72 -5.76 -10.49 -5.94
C ILE A 72 -4.62 -11.03 -5.09
N LEU A 73 -3.55 -10.25 -5.00
CA LEU A 73 -2.48 -10.52 -4.05
C LEU A 73 -2.99 -10.07 -2.68
N LEU A 74 -3.20 -11.04 -1.80
CA LEU A 74 -3.77 -10.87 -0.45
C LEU A 74 -2.69 -10.47 0.55
#